data_AF-A0A959CVU1-F1
#
_entry.id   AF-A0A959CVU1-F1
#
_cell.length_a   1.000
_cell.length_b   1.000
_cell.length_c   1.000
_cell.angle_alpha   90.00
_cell.angle_beta   90.00
_cell.angle_gamma   90.00
#
_symmetry.space_group_name_H-M   'P 1'
#
loop_
_entity.id
_entity.type
_entity.pdbx_description
1 polymer ?
#
loop_
_entity_poly.entity_id
_entity_poly.type
_entity_poly.pdbx_seq_one_letter_code
_entity_poly.pdbx_strand_id
1 'polypeptide(L)'
;MKPFNPFAILYPVASVFFLLTVNCLHSQAVHLECDSDAVGNISQLGEVDEFTFDANQGDYVIVRLVGGSSAFDPSLTLQDPDGMAIQTVTSFGAVVRISQVLNTSGTFKLLAKEKDDNATGQYGISLQILKPECAGQISCRGTAAGNITSLAGMQAYSFSLEDTTSVILRMIGSSSTFDNRFELYRLGNPVSLIESDETFGEVARLENGLNLLPGDYMVVCMEKDGNATG
;
A
#
# COMPACT_ATOMS: atom_id res chain seq x y z
N MET A 1 -41.78 -61.25 -32.05
CA MET A 1 -41.19 -60.74 -30.80
C MET A 1 -39.74 -60.40 -31.08
N LYS A 2 -39.36 -59.11 -31.05
CA LYS A 2 -37.97 -58.65 -31.19
C LYS A 2 -37.37 -58.49 -29.77
N PRO A 3 -36.12 -58.89 -29.51
CA PRO A 3 -35.50 -58.66 -28.20
C PRO A 3 -35.17 -57.18 -28.01
N PHE A 4 -35.52 -56.66 -26.83
CA PHE A 4 -35.14 -55.34 -26.33
C PHE A 4 -33.67 -55.39 -25.89
N ASN A 5 -32.85 -54.47 -26.39
CA ASN A 5 -31.45 -54.31 -25.99
C ASN A 5 -31.34 -53.08 -25.08
N PRO A 6 -31.05 -53.20 -23.77
CA PRO A 6 -30.92 -52.06 -22.89
C PRO A 6 -29.43 -51.66 -22.77
N PHE A 7 -28.92 -50.88 -23.72
CA PHE A 7 -27.72 -50.08 -23.48
C PHE A 7 -28.15 -48.67 -23.07
N ALA A 8 -28.24 -48.45 -21.75
CA ALA A 8 -28.32 -47.11 -21.20
C ALA A 8 -26.93 -46.45 -21.33
N ILE A 9 -26.80 -45.49 -22.23
CA ILE A 9 -25.62 -44.61 -22.30
C ILE A 9 -25.76 -43.61 -21.14
N LEU A 10 -24.99 -43.82 -20.08
CA LEU A 10 -24.80 -42.83 -19.02
C LEU A 10 -23.91 -41.70 -19.57
N TYR A 11 -24.49 -40.53 -19.82
CA TYR A 11 -23.71 -39.32 -20.01
C TYR A 11 -23.16 -38.89 -18.63
N PRO A 12 -21.86 -38.64 -18.46
CA PRO A 12 -21.38 -38.02 -17.25
C PRO A 12 -21.99 -36.62 -17.19
N VAL A 13 -22.85 -36.38 -16.20
CA VAL A 13 -23.27 -35.02 -15.85
C VAL A 13 -21.99 -34.32 -15.41
N ALA A 14 -21.51 -33.36 -16.20
CA ALA A 14 -20.44 -32.48 -15.76
C ALA A 14 -20.95 -31.78 -14.49
N SER A 15 -20.38 -32.15 -13.34
CA SER A 15 -20.68 -31.48 -12.08
C SER A 15 -20.30 -30.02 -12.23
N VAL A 16 -21.28 -29.13 -12.27
CA VAL A 16 -21.04 -27.70 -12.13
C VAL A 16 -20.71 -27.46 -10.68
N PHE A 17 -19.42 -27.29 -10.39
CA PHE A 17 -18.94 -26.92 -9.07
C PHE A 17 -19.04 -25.39 -8.96
N PHE A 18 -19.83 -24.89 -8.01
CA PHE A 18 -19.92 -23.47 -7.68
C PHE A 18 -19.51 -23.30 -6.23
N LEU A 19 -18.57 -22.39 -5.99
CA LEU A 19 -18.18 -21.96 -4.66
C LEU A 19 -19.05 -20.74 -4.30
N LEU A 20 -19.87 -20.88 -3.27
CA LEU A 20 -20.54 -19.74 -2.64
C LEU A 20 -19.74 -19.37 -1.40
N THR A 21 -19.01 -18.26 -1.45
CA THR A 21 -18.33 -17.69 -0.29
C THR A 21 -19.26 -16.68 0.39
N VAL A 22 -19.40 -16.79 1.71
CA VAL A 22 -20.04 -15.77 2.54
C VAL A 22 -18.93 -15.12 3.34
N ASN A 23 -18.44 -13.99 2.85
CA ASN A 23 -17.40 -13.22 3.52
C ASN A 23 -18.03 -12.50 4.72
N CYS A 24 -18.01 -13.16 5.87
CA CYS A 24 -18.14 -12.49 7.15
C CYS A 24 -16.80 -11.81 7.43
N LEU A 25 -16.68 -10.51 7.10
CA LEU A 25 -15.54 -9.70 7.52
C LEU A 25 -15.36 -9.91 9.04
N HIS A 26 -14.22 -10.47 9.43
CA HIS A 26 -13.99 -10.90 10.80
C HIS A 26 -14.20 -9.71 11.74
N SER A 27 -14.85 -9.97 12.88
CA SER A 27 -15.32 -9.00 13.88
C SER A 27 -14.24 -8.11 14.52
N GLN A 28 -13.00 -8.08 14.03
CA GLN A 28 -11.99 -7.09 14.37
C GLN A 28 -11.17 -6.79 13.12
N ALA A 29 -11.67 -5.88 12.27
CA ALA A 29 -10.82 -5.23 11.27
C ALA A 29 -9.57 -4.70 11.98
N VAL A 30 -8.39 -4.97 11.41
CA VAL A 30 -7.14 -4.49 12.02
C VAL A 30 -7.14 -2.97 11.89
N HIS A 31 -7.04 -2.28 13.02
CA HIS A 31 -6.89 -0.82 13.04
C HIS A 31 -5.44 -0.46 12.78
N LEU A 32 -5.21 0.29 11.71
CA LEU A 32 -3.91 0.81 11.31
C LEU A 32 -3.76 2.23 11.87
N GLU A 33 -2.69 2.41 12.63
CA GLU A 33 -2.22 3.75 13.01
C GLU A 33 -1.53 4.41 11.81
N CYS A 34 -1.25 5.71 11.88
CA CYS A 34 -0.42 6.31 10.84
C CYS A 34 1.04 5.84 10.93
N ASP A 35 1.73 5.73 9.79
CA ASP A 35 3.09 5.15 9.66
C ASP A 35 3.12 3.68 10.13
N SER A 36 2.06 2.92 9.81
CA SER A 36 1.96 1.51 10.17
C SER A 36 1.99 0.59 8.96
N ASP A 37 2.64 -0.55 9.16
CA ASP A 37 2.69 -1.67 8.24
C ASP A 37 1.97 -2.87 8.85
N ALA A 38 1.31 -3.67 8.01
CA ALA A 38 0.71 -4.94 8.41
C ALA A 38 0.95 -6.02 7.35
N VAL A 39 0.92 -7.27 7.82
CA VAL A 39 0.97 -8.46 6.97
C VAL A 39 -0.37 -9.16 7.06
N GLY A 40 -0.98 -9.42 5.90
CA GLY A 40 -2.21 -10.19 5.79
C GLY A 40 -2.03 -11.47 4.98
N ASN A 41 -3.06 -12.31 4.95
CA ASN A 41 -3.05 -13.55 4.18
C ASN A 41 -4.45 -13.89 3.69
N ILE A 42 -4.66 -13.77 2.37
CA ILE A 42 -5.84 -14.30 1.70
C ILE A 42 -5.73 -15.83 1.75
N SER A 43 -6.52 -16.45 2.61
CA SER A 43 -6.48 -17.89 2.94
C SER A 43 -7.41 -18.72 2.06
N GLN A 44 -8.38 -18.08 1.42
CA GLN A 44 -9.40 -18.70 0.57
C GLN A 44 -9.67 -17.85 -0.68
N LEU A 45 -10.11 -18.51 -1.75
CA LEU A 45 -10.49 -17.83 -2.99
C LEU A 45 -11.66 -16.87 -2.75
N GLY A 46 -11.53 -15.64 -3.23
CA GLY A 46 -12.51 -14.58 -3.05
C GLY A 46 -12.62 -14.03 -1.64
N GLU A 47 -11.69 -14.35 -0.75
CA GLU A 47 -11.58 -13.70 0.56
C GLU A 47 -11.18 -12.23 0.39
N VAL A 48 -11.73 -11.39 1.28
CA VAL A 48 -11.43 -9.97 1.36
C VAL A 48 -11.09 -9.66 2.82
N ASP A 49 -9.92 -9.11 3.03
CA ASP A 49 -9.49 -8.60 4.32
C ASP A 49 -9.86 -7.12 4.44
N GLU A 50 -10.27 -6.71 5.65
CA GLU A 50 -10.60 -5.32 5.98
C GLU A 50 -9.65 -4.77 7.03
N PHE A 51 -9.11 -3.58 6.74
CA PHE A 51 -8.37 -2.74 7.68
C PHE A 51 -9.12 -1.44 7.89
N THR A 52 -8.97 -0.83 9.05
CA THR A 52 -9.54 0.49 9.35
C THR A 52 -8.45 1.47 9.74
N PHE A 53 -8.69 2.76 9.53
CA PHE A 53 -7.85 3.82 10.08
C PHE A 53 -8.69 5.08 10.30
N ASP A 54 -8.32 5.86 11.30
CA ASP A 54 -8.98 7.14 11.57
C ASP A 54 -8.22 8.28 10.88
N ALA A 55 -8.96 9.14 10.18
CA ALA A 55 -8.39 10.32 9.55
C ALA A 55 -9.39 11.48 9.54
N ASN A 56 -8.86 12.68 9.35
CA ASN A 56 -9.62 13.91 9.26
C ASN A 56 -9.77 14.36 7.81
N GLN A 57 -10.84 15.12 7.55
CA GLN A 57 -10.99 15.86 6.31
C GLN A 57 -9.75 16.73 6.05
N GLY A 58 -9.22 16.64 4.83
CA GLY A 58 -8.01 17.34 4.39
C GLY A 58 -6.72 16.53 4.60
N ASP A 59 -6.77 15.41 5.32
CA ASP A 59 -5.61 14.53 5.44
C ASP A 59 -5.26 13.95 4.07
N TYR A 60 -3.95 13.91 3.78
CA TYR A 60 -3.42 13.22 2.61
C TYR A 60 -2.90 11.86 3.06
N VAL A 61 -3.46 10.79 2.50
CA VAL A 61 -3.08 9.41 2.82
C VAL A 61 -2.40 8.74 1.64
N ILE A 62 -1.40 7.93 1.94
CA ILE A 62 -0.75 7.02 1.01
C ILE A 62 -0.96 5.61 1.56
N VAL A 63 -1.46 4.71 0.72
CA VAL A 63 -1.61 3.30 1.08
C VAL A 63 -0.99 2.46 -0.02
N ARG A 64 -0.17 1.47 0.36
CA ARG A 64 0.45 0.53 -0.59
C ARG A 64 0.05 -0.89 -0.26
N LEU A 65 -0.08 -1.73 -1.27
CA LEU A 65 -0.34 -3.16 -1.10
C LEU A 65 0.37 -3.98 -2.17
N VAL A 66 1.02 -5.08 -1.77
CA VAL A 66 1.64 -6.02 -2.71
C VAL A 66 1.62 -7.45 -2.13
N GLY A 67 1.46 -8.43 -3.02
CA GLY A 67 1.55 -9.83 -2.64
C GLY A 67 2.98 -10.29 -2.39
N GLY A 68 3.14 -11.35 -1.60
CA GLY A 68 4.43 -12.02 -1.38
C GLY A 68 4.92 -12.87 -2.55
N SER A 69 4.15 -12.93 -3.64
CA SER A 69 4.54 -13.56 -4.90
C SER A 69 3.89 -12.84 -6.08
N SER A 70 4.51 -12.94 -7.25
CA SER A 70 3.96 -12.36 -8.50
C SER A 70 2.69 -13.06 -8.98
N ALA A 71 2.29 -14.18 -8.38
CA ALA A 71 1.02 -14.85 -8.67
C ALA A 71 -0.17 -14.24 -7.90
N PHE A 72 0.10 -13.37 -6.93
CA PHE A 72 -0.93 -12.63 -6.23
C PHE A 72 -1.14 -11.29 -6.93
N ASP A 73 -2.28 -11.11 -7.59
CA ASP A 73 -2.64 -9.86 -8.24
C ASP A 73 -3.34 -8.94 -7.24
N PRO A 74 -2.69 -7.87 -6.75
CA PRO A 74 -3.24 -7.11 -5.65
C PRO A 74 -4.40 -6.22 -6.09
N SER A 75 -5.45 -6.17 -5.27
CA SER A 75 -6.54 -5.21 -5.35
C SER A 75 -6.73 -4.52 -4.00
N LEU A 76 -6.70 -3.19 -4.03
CA LEU A 76 -6.88 -2.35 -2.85
C LEU A 76 -8.00 -1.35 -3.11
N THR A 77 -8.98 -1.30 -2.20
CA THR A 77 -10.08 -0.33 -2.23
C THR A 77 -10.05 0.53 -0.96
N LEU A 78 -10.09 1.84 -1.11
CA LEU A 78 -10.33 2.79 -0.03
C LEU A 78 -11.83 3.14 0.00
N GLN A 79 -12.47 3.00 1.15
CA GLN A 79 -13.84 3.44 1.40
C GLN A 79 -13.89 4.54 2.45
N ASP A 80 -14.82 5.47 2.28
CA ASP A 80 -15.14 6.50 3.26
C ASP A 80 -15.90 5.93 4.48
N PRO A 81 -16.11 6.73 5.54
CA PRO A 81 -16.84 6.30 6.73
C PRO A 81 -18.30 5.91 6.49
N ASP A 82 -18.91 6.35 5.38
CA ASP A 82 -20.27 5.97 4.98
C ASP A 82 -20.29 4.64 4.19
N GLY A 83 -19.12 4.04 3.95
CA GLY A 83 -18.94 2.78 3.22
C GLY A 83 -18.87 2.95 1.70
N MET A 84 -18.81 4.18 1.20
CA MET A 84 -18.70 4.44 -0.23
C MET A 84 -17.25 4.31 -0.68
N ALA A 85 -17.03 3.59 -1.78
CA ALA A 85 -15.69 3.47 -2.37
C ALA A 85 -15.22 4.82 -2.92
N ILE A 86 -14.08 5.30 -2.41
CA ILE A 86 -13.37 6.47 -2.92
C ILE A 86 -12.55 6.08 -4.14
N GLN A 87 -11.77 5.01 -4.02
CA GLN A 87 -10.87 4.55 -5.08
C GLN A 87 -10.60 3.06 -4.96
N THR A 88 -10.53 2.37 -6.09
CA THR A 88 -10.02 1.00 -6.20
C THR A 88 -8.86 0.99 -7.20
N VAL A 89 -7.75 0.37 -6.80
CA VAL A 89 -6.57 0.16 -7.63
C VAL A 89 -6.25 -1.32 -7.70
N THR A 90 -5.75 -1.77 -8.86
CA THR A 90 -5.40 -3.18 -9.09
C THR A 90 -4.14 -3.27 -9.95
N SER A 91 -3.41 -4.38 -9.83
CA SER A 91 -2.23 -4.67 -10.65
C SER A 91 -2.14 -6.16 -10.95
N PHE A 92 -1.23 -6.54 -11.86
CA PHE A 92 -0.86 -7.92 -12.14
C PHE A 92 0.50 -8.20 -11.48
N GLY A 93 0.48 -8.71 -10.25
CA GLY A 93 1.66 -9.06 -9.45
C GLY A 93 2.53 -7.90 -8.91
N ALA A 94 2.30 -6.65 -9.32
CA ALA A 94 3.08 -5.50 -8.86
C ALA A 94 2.35 -4.68 -7.78
N VAL A 95 3.09 -3.93 -6.95
CA VAL A 95 2.51 -3.08 -5.91
C VAL A 95 1.44 -2.13 -6.46
N VAL A 96 0.33 -2.01 -5.73
CA VAL A 96 -0.69 -0.99 -5.96
C VAL A 96 -0.58 0.11 -4.91
N ARG A 97 -1.01 1.31 -5.29
CA ARG A 97 -0.92 2.49 -4.44
C ARG A 97 -2.17 3.36 -4.57
N ILE A 98 -2.68 3.79 -3.42
CA ILE A 98 -3.67 4.87 -3.30
C ILE A 98 -2.95 6.09 -2.74
N SER A 99 -3.24 7.28 -3.29
CA SER A 99 -2.76 8.56 -2.77
C SER A 99 -3.88 9.57 -2.88
N GLN A 100 -4.43 9.97 -1.73
CA GLN A 100 -5.75 10.59 -1.69
C GLN A 100 -5.82 11.69 -0.62
N VAL A 101 -6.38 12.84 -0.99
CA VAL A 101 -6.87 13.83 -0.02
C VAL A 101 -8.27 13.43 0.41
N LEU A 102 -8.49 13.28 1.71
CA LEU A 102 -9.76 12.84 2.27
C LEU A 102 -10.75 13.99 2.37
N ASN A 103 -11.99 13.76 1.95
CA ASN A 103 -13.04 14.78 1.92
C ASN A 103 -13.96 14.75 3.15
N THR A 104 -13.80 13.76 4.03
CA THR A 104 -14.58 13.56 5.25
C THR A 104 -13.65 13.19 6.40
N SER A 105 -14.11 13.39 7.64
CA SER A 105 -13.45 12.85 8.84
C SER A 105 -14.18 11.60 9.30
N GLY A 106 -13.44 10.64 9.86
CA GLY A 106 -14.00 9.44 10.47
C GLY A 106 -13.11 8.22 10.27
N THR A 107 -13.69 7.05 10.48
CA THR A 107 -13.03 5.76 10.29
C THR A 107 -13.19 5.31 8.85
N PHE A 108 -12.09 5.30 8.11
CA PHE A 108 -12.02 4.81 6.74
C PHE A 108 -11.74 3.30 6.73
N LYS A 109 -12.06 2.65 5.61
CA LYS A 109 -11.78 1.22 5.41
C LYS A 109 -10.87 1.00 4.22
N LEU A 110 -9.96 0.05 4.37
CA LEU A 110 -9.15 -0.49 3.28
C LEU A 110 -9.55 -1.94 3.08
N LEU A 111 -9.99 -2.27 1.87
CA LEU A 111 -10.31 -3.63 1.48
C LEU A 111 -9.16 -4.17 0.64
N ALA A 112 -8.50 -5.20 1.16
CA ALA A 112 -7.41 -5.92 0.53
C ALA A 112 -7.93 -7.26 0.00
N LYS A 113 -7.71 -7.52 -1.29
CA LYS A 113 -8.04 -8.82 -1.87
C LYS A 113 -7.13 -9.16 -3.03
N GLU A 114 -7.20 -10.42 -3.45
CA GLU A 114 -6.71 -10.84 -4.75
C GLU A 114 -7.72 -10.39 -5.83
N LYS A 115 -7.22 -9.77 -6.90
CA LYS A 115 -7.98 -9.06 -7.92
C LYS A 115 -9.03 -9.98 -8.59
N ASP A 116 -8.61 -11.15 -9.03
CA ASP A 116 -9.41 -12.06 -9.86
C ASP A 116 -10.09 -13.16 -9.03
N ASP A 117 -9.97 -13.10 -7.70
CA ASP A 117 -10.52 -14.04 -6.71
C ASP A 117 -10.12 -15.51 -6.99
N ASN A 118 -8.97 -15.72 -7.64
CA ASN A 118 -8.48 -17.00 -8.14
C ASN A 118 -7.14 -17.45 -7.52
N ALA A 119 -6.53 -16.61 -6.67
CA ALA A 119 -5.33 -16.96 -5.93
C ALA A 119 -5.44 -16.62 -4.43
N THR A 120 -4.60 -17.30 -3.65
CA THR A 120 -4.41 -17.13 -2.20
C THR A 120 -2.96 -16.75 -1.94
N GLY A 121 -2.68 -16.09 -0.82
CA GLY A 121 -1.30 -15.82 -0.42
C GLY A 121 -1.16 -14.70 0.60
N GLN A 122 0.07 -14.58 1.12
CA GLN A 122 0.47 -13.48 1.98
C GLN A 122 0.62 -12.20 1.15
N TYR A 123 0.33 -11.07 1.78
CA TYR A 123 0.56 -9.74 1.23
C TYR A 123 1.00 -8.78 2.34
N GLY A 124 1.68 -7.71 1.97
CA GLY A 124 1.93 -6.57 2.84
C GLY A 124 1.04 -5.40 2.48
N ILE A 125 0.63 -4.64 3.50
CA ILE A 125 -0.10 -3.38 3.36
C ILE A 125 0.53 -2.34 4.29
N SER A 126 0.62 -1.10 3.85
CA SER A 126 1.14 0.01 4.65
C SER A 126 0.28 1.26 4.52
N LEU A 127 0.19 2.03 5.60
CA LEU A 127 -0.54 3.29 5.68
C LEU A 127 0.40 4.40 6.15
N GLN A 128 0.51 5.45 5.33
CA GLN A 128 1.12 6.71 5.72
C GLN A 128 0.10 7.84 5.61
N ILE A 129 -0.11 8.57 6.71
CA ILE A 129 -0.81 9.86 6.69
C ILE A 129 0.27 10.96 6.68
N LEU A 130 0.19 11.90 5.74
CA LEU A 130 1.20 12.96 5.59
C LEU A 130 1.01 14.08 6.63
N LYS A 131 1.38 13.76 7.88
CA LYS A 131 1.47 14.70 9.00
C LYS A 131 2.78 14.53 9.76
N PRO A 132 3.35 15.58 10.38
CA PRO A 132 4.61 15.49 11.10
C PRO A 132 4.60 14.45 12.24
N GLU A 133 3.47 14.29 12.95
CA GLU A 133 3.30 13.31 14.02
C GLU A 133 3.31 11.85 13.54
N CYS A 134 3.14 11.61 12.24
CA CYS A 134 3.18 10.32 11.59
C CYS A 134 4.55 10.05 10.94
N ALA A 135 5.61 10.67 11.45
CA ALA A 135 6.96 10.53 10.93
C ALA A 135 8.01 10.73 12.01
N GLY A 136 9.15 10.06 11.85
CA GLY A 136 10.34 10.37 12.64
C GLY A 136 10.87 11.77 12.33
N GLN A 137 11.31 12.52 13.34
CA GLN A 137 11.87 13.85 13.09
C GLN A 137 13.32 13.76 12.62
N ILE A 138 13.67 14.51 11.57
CA ILE A 138 15.05 14.72 11.13
C ILE A 138 15.34 16.22 11.02
N SER A 139 16.57 16.62 11.36
CA SER A 139 17.03 18.00 11.19
C SER A 139 17.88 18.13 9.93
N CYS A 140 18.00 19.33 9.36
CA CYS A 140 19.01 19.57 8.34
C CYS A 140 20.40 19.16 8.84
N ARG A 141 21.16 18.44 7.99
CA ARG A 141 22.46 17.80 8.30
C ARG A 141 22.37 16.59 9.24
N GLY A 142 21.16 16.18 9.63
CA GLY A 142 20.91 14.96 10.39
C GLY A 142 20.94 13.71 9.51
N THR A 143 21.08 12.56 10.17
CA THR A 143 20.91 11.24 9.59
C THR A 143 19.89 10.51 10.44
N ALA A 144 18.90 9.89 9.80
CA ALA A 144 17.99 8.95 10.44
C ALA A 144 18.27 7.54 9.94
N ALA A 145 18.10 6.55 10.82
CA ALA A 145 18.14 5.14 10.47
C ALA A 145 16.75 4.56 10.70
N GLY A 146 16.25 3.78 9.74
CA GLY A 146 14.99 3.06 9.82
C GLY A 146 15.15 1.69 9.16
N ASN A 147 14.18 0.81 9.38
CA ASN A 147 14.13 -0.51 8.77
C ASN A 147 12.72 -0.72 8.22
N ILE A 148 12.62 -1.11 6.95
CA ILE A 148 11.35 -1.51 6.34
C ILE A 148 11.27 -3.03 6.41
N THR A 149 10.46 -3.54 7.32
CA THR A 149 10.43 -4.97 7.69
C THR A 149 9.29 -5.76 7.05
N SER A 150 8.37 -5.06 6.38
CA SER A 150 7.20 -5.64 5.73
C SER A 150 7.18 -5.31 4.24
N LEU A 151 6.57 -6.18 3.44
CA LEU A 151 6.24 -5.88 2.06
C LEU A 151 5.32 -4.65 1.99
N ALA A 152 5.45 -3.89 0.92
CA ALA A 152 4.84 -2.57 0.73
C ALA A 152 5.21 -1.53 1.80
N GLY A 153 6.06 -1.86 2.78
CA GLY A 153 6.33 -1.02 3.93
C GLY A 153 6.85 0.36 3.57
N MET A 154 6.49 1.34 4.39
CA MET A 154 6.91 2.72 4.27
C MET A 154 7.52 3.19 5.59
N GLN A 155 8.43 4.15 5.51
CA GLN A 155 8.92 4.86 6.69
C GLN A 155 9.01 6.34 6.36
N ALA A 156 8.30 7.18 7.12
CA ALA A 156 8.37 8.62 6.91
C ALA A 156 9.27 9.37 7.90
N TYR A 157 9.88 10.45 7.41
CA TYR A 157 10.62 11.42 8.20
C TYR A 157 10.13 12.85 7.93
N SER A 158 10.09 13.70 8.95
CA SER A 158 9.65 15.09 8.84
C SER A 158 10.75 16.09 9.22
N PHE A 159 10.78 17.23 8.53
CA PHE A 159 11.65 18.35 8.86
C PHE A 159 11.00 19.69 8.46
N SER A 160 11.43 20.78 9.10
CA SER A 160 10.93 22.12 8.83
C SER A 160 12.07 23.04 8.40
N LEU A 161 11.75 23.98 7.52
CA LEU A 161 12.67 25.04 7.07
C LEU A 161 12.13 26.41 7.46
N GLU A 162 12.98 27.23 8.07
CA GLU A 162 12.64 28.63 8.41
C GLU A 162 12.91 29.58 7.24
N ASP A 163 13.90 29.26 6.41
CA ASP A 163 14.35 30.05 5.27
C ASP A 163 14.45 29.19 4.01
N THR A 164 14.42 29.85 2.84
CA THR A 164 14.68 29.17 1.57
C THR A 164 16.05 28.50 1.59
N THR A 165 16.06 27.17 1.48
CA THR A 165 17.25 26.35 1.70
C THR A 165 17.44 25.38 0.54
N SER A 166 18.68 25.25 0.04
CA SER A 166 19.03 24.18 -0.89
C SER A 166 19.20 22.88 -0.12
N VAL A 167 18.33 21.90 -0.39
CA VAL A 167 18.29 20.60 0.29
C VAL A 167 18.76 19.50 -0.65
N ILE A 168 19.67 18.67 -0.16
CA ILE A 168 20.10 17.42 -0.78
C ILE A 168 19.55 16.29 0.09
N LEU A 169 18.86 15.34 -0.53
CA LEU A 169 18.38 14.13 0.11
C LEU A 169 19.12 12.92 -0.43
N ARG A 170 19.42 11.99 0.49
CA ARG A 170 20.08 10.74 0.16
C ARG A 170 19.53 9.64 1.06
N MET A 171 18.97 8.62 0.43
CA MET A 171 18.60 7.35 1.07
C MET A 171 19.63 6.30 0.67
N ILE A 172 20.20 5.59 1.63
CA ILE A 172 21.19 4.53 1.39
C ILE A 172 20.59 3.24 1.92
N GLY A 173 20.33 2.29 1.02
CA GLY A 173 19.90 0.95 1.39
C GLY A 173 21.07 0.09 1.84
N SER A 174 20.80 -0.86 2.73
CA SER A 174 21.80 -1.84 3.20
C SER A 174 21.83 -3.10 2.34
N SER A 175 20.87 -3.26 1.42
CA SER A 175 20.68 -4.44 0.57
C SER A 175 20.65 -4.08 -0.91
N SER A 176 21.26 -4.93 -1.74
CA SER A 176 21.18 -4.84 -3.20
C SER A 176 19.86 -5.34 -3.78
N THR A 177 19.00 -5.96 -2.96
CA THR A 177 17.64 -6.39 -3.35
C THR A 177 16.58 -5.34 -3.03
N PHE A 178 16.94 -4.29 -2.29
CA PHE A 178 16.02 -3.22 -1.91
C PHE A 178 16.20 -2.07 -2.89
N ASP A 179 15.23 -1.86 -3.78
CA ASP A 179 15.26 -0.73 -4.69
C ASP A 179 14.86 0.54 -3.95
N ASN A 180 15.86 1.34 -3.59
CA ASN A 180 15.66 2.50 -2.73
C ASN A 180 14.80 3.55 -3.43
N ARG A 181 13.68 3.91 -2.81
CA ARG A 181 12.79 4.96 -3.29
C ARG A 181 12.48 5.91 -2.15
N PHE A 182 12.55 7.21 -2.42
CA PHE A 182 11.94 8.19 -1.55
C PHE A 182 11.08 9.17 -2.34
N GLU A 183 10.09 9.71 -1.65
CA GLU A 183 9.23 10.78 -2.14
C GLU A 183 9.29 11.95 -1.17
N LEU A 184 9.62 13.14 -1.68
CA LEU A 184 9.62 14.36 -0.88
C LEU A 184 8.30 15.10 -1.08
N TYR A 185 7.61 15.37 0.02
CA TYR A 185 6.39 16.14 0.08
C TYR A 185 6.60 17.45 0.81
N ARG A 186 5.98 18.52 0.29
CA ARG A 186 5.73 19.73 1.07
C ARG A 186 4.34 19.62 1.69
N LEU A 187 4.29 19.78 3.01
CA LEU A 187 3.03 19.78 3.75
C LEU A 187 2.31 21.12 3.57
N GLY A 188 0.98 21.08 3.67
CA GLY A 188 0.10 22.21 3.44
C GLY A 188 -1.23 21.77 2.82
N ASN A 189 -2.02 22.73 2.38
CA ASN A 189 -3.26 22.46 1.65
C ASN A 189 -3.22 23.18 0.27
N PRO A 190 -2.93 22.45 -0.82
CA PRO A 190 -2.73 21.00 -0.91
C PRO A 190 -1.33 20.55 -0.50
N VAL A 191 -1.21 19.31 -0.05
CA VAL A 191 0.08 18.60 -0.01
C VAL A 191 0.62 18.48 -1.43
N SER A 192 1.90 18.78 -1.63
CA SER A 192 2.53 18.73 -2.94
C SER A 192 3.66 17.71 -2.95
N LEU A 193 3.62 16.76 -3.89
CA LEU A 193 4.79 15.95 -4.21
C LEU A 193 5.79 16.86 -4.93
N ILE A 194 7.00 16.91 -4.39
CA ILE A 194 8.06 17.78 -4.86
C ILE A 194 9.06 17.02 -5.73
N GLU A 195 9.49 15.82 -5.28
CA GLU A 195 10.53 15.05 -5.95
C GLU A 195 10.32 13.53 -5.81
N SER A 196 10.67 12.86 -6.89
CA SER A 196 10.43 11.48 -7.32
C SER A 196 11.66 10.64 -7.68
N ASP A 197 12.57 10.23 -6.78
CA ASP A 197 13.79 9.57 -7.27
C ASP A 197 13.59 8.09 -7.65
N GLU A 198 13.80 7.76 -8.93
CA GLU A 198 13.58 6.42 -9.52
C GLU A 198 14.84 5.58 -9.65
N THR A 199 15.98 6.03 -9.11
CA THR A 199 17.26 5.34 -9.33
C THR A 199 17.27 3.92 -8.81
N PHE A 200 17.65 2.99 -9.70
CA PHE A 200 18.00 1.63 -9.34
C PHE A 200 19.34 1.59 -8.58
N GLY A 201 19.35 0.99 -7.39
CA GLY A 201 20.58 0.60 -6.69
C GLY A 201 20.61 0.92 -5.20
N GLU A 202 21.79 0.81 -4.58
CA GLU A 202 22.01 0.99 -3.13
C GLU A 202 21.69 2.41 -2.63
N VAL A 203 21.47 3.38 -3.52
CA VAL A 203 21.28 4.76 -3.10
C VAL A 203 20.36 5.53 -4.04
N ALA A 204 19.28 6.09 -3.46
CA ALA A 204 18.49 7.15 -4.05
C ALA A 204 19.02 8.53 -3.63
N ARG A 205 19.21 9.45 -4.57
CA ARG A 205 19.77 10.78 -4.36
C ARG A 205 19.08 11.87 -5.17
N LEU A 206 18.90 13.00 -4.49
CA LEU A 206 18.71 14.31 -5.13
C LEU A 206 20.05 15.05 -5.20
N GLU A 207 20.82 14.86 -6.27
CA GLU A 207 22.23 15.33 -6.34
C GLU A 207 22.40 16.83 -6.62
N ASN A 208 21.45 17.47 -7.30
CA ASN A 208 21.59 18.86 -7.73
C ASN A 208 21.08 19.89 -6.71
N GLY A 209 20.63 19.43 -5.54
CA GLY A 209 20.04 20.28 -4.51
C GLY A 209 18.72 20.92 -4.97
N LEU A 210 17.70 20.90 -4.12
CA LEU A 210 16.43 21.56 -4.41
C LEU A 210 16.25 22.76 -3.50
N ASN A 211 15.98 23.92 -4.10
CA ASN A 211 15.70 25.14 -3.35
C ASN A 211 14.28 25.08 -2.81
N LEU A 212 14.16 24.60 -1.58
CA LEU A 212 12.91 24.49 -0.85
C LEU A 212 12.60 25.80 -0.14
N LEU A 213 11.34 26.23 -0.18
CA LEU A 213 10.85 27.40 0.54
C LEU A 213 10.67 27.08 2.04
N PRO A 214 10.49 28.10 2.90
CA PRO A 214 10.08 27.85 4.28
C PRO A 214 8.81 27.00 4.38
N GLY A 215 8.74 26.13 5.39
CA GLY A 215 7.60 25.26 5.66
C GLY A 215 7.99 23.86 6.12
N ASP A 216 6.98 23.02 6.27
CA ASP A 216 7.12 21.65 6.75
C ASP A 216 7.16 20.66 5.58
N TYR A 217 8.00 19.65 5.71
CA TYR A 217 8.27 18.65 4.69
C TYR A 217 8.23 17.25 5.27
N MET A 218 7.84 16.28 4.44
CA MET A 218 7.96 14.86 4.74
C MET A 218 8.70 14.14 3.63
N VAL A 219 9.61 13.26 4.02
CA VAL A 219 10.25 12.29 3.13
C VAL A 219 9.65 10.93 3.45
N VAL A 220 8.97 10.31 2.49
CA VAL A 220 8.48 8.93 2.63
C VAL A 220 9.49 8.02 1.94
N CYS A 221 10.16 7.19 2.71
CA CYS A 221 11.12 6.19 2.24
C CYS A 221 10.41 4.85 2.05
N MET A 222 10.74 4.14 0.99
CA MET A 222 10.12 2.88 0.65
C MET A 222 10.99 2.04 -0.29
N GLU A 223 10.66 0.76 -0.43
CA GLU A 223 11.14 -0.05 -1.55
C GLU A 223 10.25 0.22 -2.77
N LYS A 224 10.84 0.46 -3.95
CA LYS A 224 10.10 0.88 -5.16
C LYS A 224 8.97 -0.07 -5.51
N ASP A 225 9.26 -1.37 -5.56
CA ASP A 225 8.31 -2.40 -5.99
C ASP A 225 7.47 -2.96 -4.83
N GLY A 226 7.77 -2.54 -3.60
CA GLY A 226 7.20 -3.05 -2.36
C GLY A 226 7.55 -4.52 -2.06
N ASN A 227 8.35 -5.19 -2.88
CA ASN A 227 8.56 -6.63 -2.84
C ASN A 227 9.78 -7.06 -2.00
N ALA A 228 10.52 -6.11 -1.44
CA ALA A 228 11.65 -6.37 -0.56
C ALA A 228 11.65 -5.52 0.72
N THR A 229 12.39 -6.00 1.72
CA THR A 229 12.60 -5.40 3.05
C THR A 229 14.07 -4.99 3.20
N GLY A 230 14.38 -4.00 4.04
CA GLY A 230 15.76 -3.48 4.16
C GLY A 230 15.99 -2.41 5.21
#